data_AF-A0A059CE93-F1
#
_entry.id   AF-A0A059CE93-F1
#
_cell.length_a   1.000
_cell.length_b   1.000
_cell.length_c   1.000
_cell.angle_alpha   90.00
_cell.angle_beta   90.00
_cell.angle_gamma   90.00
#
_symmetry.space_group_name_H-M   'P 1'
#
loop_
_entity.id
_entity.type
_entity.pdbx_description
1 polymer ?
#
loop_
_entity_poly.entity_id
_entity_poly.type
_entity_poly.pdbx_seq_one_letter_code
_entity_poly.pdbx_strand_id
1 'polypeptide(L)'
;DDQILLNGVLFYMGRMTIPQASHLPLWKTDGVIITILIHALVVEFLYYWLHRALHHHFLYSRYHSHHHSSIATEPISSVIHPSAEHIAYFMLFMIPLFTTLFSRTASIASFAGYIMYIDFMNNM
;
A
#
# COMPACT_ATOMS: atom_id res chain seq x y z
N ASP A 1 17.34 -2.79 2.93
CA ASP A 1 15.97 -3.26 2.84
C ASP A 1 15.71 -3.77 1.42
N ASP A 2 15.37 -5.04 1.29
CA ASP A 2 15.11 -5.69 -0.01
C ASP A 2 13.84 -5.14 -0.68
N GLN A 3 12.88 -4.64 0.09
CA GLN A 3 11.64 -4.04 -0.41
C GLN A 3 11.92 -2.70 -1.11
N ILE A 4 12.86 -1.91 -0.61
CA ILE A 4 13.31 -0.66 -1.28
C ILE A 4 13.99 -1.00 -2.62
N LEU A 5 14.86 -2.00 -2.64
CA LEU A 5 15.52 -2.45 -3.88
C LEU A 5 14.49 -2.97 -4.90
N LEU A 6 13.54 -3.80 -4.45
CA LEU A 6 12.47 -4.33 -5.29
C LEU A 6 11.60 -3.20 -5.86
N ASN A 7 11.16 -2.24 -5.04
CA ASN A 7 10.39 -1.09 -5.51
C ASN A 7 11.18 -0.25 -6.53
N GLY A 8 12.48 -0.04 -6.30
CA GLY A 8 13.36 0.65 -7.24
C GLY A 8 13.43 -0.06 -8.60
N VAL A 9 13.59 -1.39 -8.60
CA VAL A 9 13.59 -2.21 -9.82
C VAL A 9 12.23 -2.18 -10.51
N LEU A 10 11.12 -2.32 -9.78
CA LEU A 10 9.76 -2.25 -10.32
C LEU A 10 9.47 -0.90 -10.97
N PHE A 11 9.89 0.21 -10.34
CA PHE A 11 9.74 1.54 -10.89
C PHE A 11 10.62 1.78 -12.11
N TYR A 12 11.86 1.29 -12.10
CA TYR A 12 12.72 1.35 -13.27
C TYR A 12 12.11 0.57 -14.44
N MET A 13 11.65 -0.66 -14.21
CA MET A 13 10.97 -1.47 -15.22
C MET A 13 9.69 -0.78 -15.72
N GLY A 14 8.84 -0.29 -14.82
CA GLY A 14 7.62 0.44 -15.17
C GLY A 14 7.90 1.69 -16.02
N ARG A 15 8.96 2.43 -15.70
CA ARG A 15 9.42 3.56 -16.53
C ARG A 15 9.85 3.12 -17.93
N MET A 16 10.47 1.95 -18.07
CA MET A 16 10.95 1.43 -19.36
C MET A 16 9.84 0.81 -20.21
N THR A 17 8.81 0.23 -19.58
CA THR A 17 7.75 -0.51 -20.29
C THR A 17 6.47 0.29 -20.47
N ILE A 18 6.23 1.33 -19.67
CA ILE A 18 5.03 2.17 -19.73
C ILE A 18 5.43 3.56 -20.24
N PRO A 19 5.17 3.91 -21.52
CA PRO A 19 5.55 5.20 -22.09
C PRO A 19 5.00 6.41 -21.34
N GLN A 20 3.86 6.27 -20.66
CA GLN A 20 3.26 7.34 -19.85
C GLN A 20 4.04 7.56 -18.55
N ALA A 21 4.68 6.52 -18.00
CA ALA A 21 5.45 6.61 -16.76
C ALA A 21 6.75 7.42 -16.95
N SER A 22 7.33 7.44 -18.15
CA SER A 22 8.52 8.26 -18.44
C SER A 22 8.26 9.77 -18.46
N HIS A 23 6.99 10.19 -18.46
CA HIS A 23 6.55 11.58 -18.51
C HIS A 23 5.88 12.05 -17.21
N LEU A 24 5.94 11.25 -16.14
CA LEU A 24 5.40 11.66 -14.85
C LEU A 24 6.17 12.89 -14.33
N PRO A 25 5.48 13.97 -13.94
CA PRO A 25 6.12 15.10 -13.30
C PRO A 25 6.74 14.69 -11.97
N LEU A 26 7.86 15.32 -11.61
CA LEU A 26 8.48 15.09 -10.31
C LEU A 26 7.53 15.44 -9.17
N TRP A 27 6.75 16.52 -9.33
CA TRP A 27 5.86 17.05 -8.30
C TRP A 27 4.50 17.46 -8.88
N LYS A 28 3.42 17.08 -8.21
CA LYS A 28 2.06 17.61 -8.42
C LYS A 28 1.34 17.74 -7.07
N THR A 29 1.09 18.96 -6.65
CA THR A 29 0.51 19.26 -5.33
C THR A 29 -0.88 18.64 -5.15
N ASP A 30 -1.73 18.71 -6.17
CA ASP A 30 -3.05 18.09 -6.18
C ASP A 30 -2.96 16.57 -5.98
N GLY A 31 -2.03 15.89 -6.66
CA GLY A 31 -1.77 14.47 -6.50
C GLY A 31 -1.30 14.08 -5.10
N VAL A 32 -0.38 14.85 -4.52
CA VAL A 32 0.10 14.62 -3.15
C VAL A 32 -1.03 14.78 -2.14
N ILE A 33 -1.82 15.86 -2.25
CA ILE A 33 -2.97 16.10 -1.36
C ILE A 33 -4.01 14.99 -1.51
N ILE A 34 -4.38 14.62 -2.74
CA ILE A 34 -5.33 13.52 -3.00
C ILE A 34 -4.84 12.22 -2.36
N THR A 35 -3.55 11.90 -2.49
CA THR A 35 -2.96 10.69 -1.92
C THR A 35 -3.15 10.65 -0.39
N ILE A 36 -2.83 11.76 0.28
CA ILE A 36 -2.97 11.88 1.75
C ILE A 36 -4.44 11.74 2.16
N LEU A 37 -5.35 12.46 1.50
CA LEU A 37 -6.78 12.43 1.84
C LEU A 37 -7.41 11.07 1.59
N ILE A 38 -7.12 10.44 0.46
CA ILE A 38 -7.66 9.11 0.13
C ILE A 38 -7.13 8.07 1.10
N HIS A 39 -5.85 8.15 1.49
CA HIS A 39 -5.33 7.25 2.51
C HIS A 39 -6.06 7.46 3.84
N ALA A 40 -6.04 8.68 4.38
CA ALA A 40 -6.59 8.98 5.71
C ALA A 40 -8.10 8.74 5.83
N LEU A 41 -8.87 8.94 4.75
CA LEU A 41 -10.33 8.86 4.80
C LEU A 41 -10.89 7.54 4.27
N VAL A 42 -10.32 7.01 3.18
CA VAL A 42 -10.87 5.84 2.50
C VAL A 42 -10.12 4.58 2.89
N VAL A 43 -8.78 4.60 2.77
CA VAL A 43 -7.96 3.41 3.06
C VAL A 43 -8.09 3.01 4.52
N GLU A 44 -7.94 3.93 5.46
CA GLU A 44 -8.07 3.63 6.90
C GLU A 44 -9.46 3.10 7.26
N PHE A 45 -10.52 3.69 6.68
CA PHE A 45 -11.88 3.21 6.90
C PHE A 45 -12.06 1.77 6.41
N LEU A 46 -11.64 1.49 5.17
CA LEU A 46 -11.73 0.16 4.59
C LEU A 46 -10.81 -0.84 5.30
N TYR A 47 -9.62 -0.41 5.73
CA TYR A 47 -8.68 -1.20 6.53
C TYR A 47 -9.34 -1.69 7.81
N TYR A 48 -9.97 -0.78 8.56
CA TYR A 48 -10.68 -1.12 9.80
C TYR A 48 -11.74 -2.20 9.56
N TRP A 49 -12.59 -2.04 8.55
CA TRP A 49 -13.66 -3.00 8.29
C TRP A 49 -13.14 -4.33 7.73
N LEU A 50 -12.11 -4.31 6.90
CA LEU A 50 -11.45 -5.51 6.41
C LEU A 50 -10.86 -6.30 7.59
N HIS A 51 -10.08 -5.64 8.44
CA HIS A 51 -9.47 -6.26 9.61
C HIS A 51 -10.55 -6.82 10.54
N ARG A 52 -11.62 -6.05 10.82
CA ARG A 52 -12.76 -6.53 11.62
C ARG A 52 -13.44 -7.75 11.00
N ALA A 53 -13.57 -7.81 9.68
CA ALA A 53 -14.11 -8.98 8.99
C ALA A 53 -13.18 -10.19 9.11
N LEU A 54 -11.87 -10.00 9.02
CA LEU A 54 -10.86 -11.05 9.20
C LEU A 54 -10.93 -11.69 10.60
N HIS A 55 -11.39 -10.95 11.61
CA HIS A 55 -11.67 -11.49 12.95
C HIS A 55 -12.95 -12.31 13.05
N HIS A 56 -13.78 -12.39 12.00
CA HIS A 56 -14.92 -13.30 12.00
C HIS A 56 -14.43 -14.75 11.95
N HIS A 57 -14.98 -15.63 12.79
CA HIS A 57 -14.48 -16.99 13.06
C HIS A 57 -14.01 -17.79 11.82
N PHE A 58 -14.78 -17.72 10.72
CA PHE A 58 -14.44 -18.38 9.46
C PHE A 58 -13.13 -17.85 8.84
N LEU A 59 -12.99 -16.53 8.73
CA LEU A 59 -11.82 -15.87 8.16
C LEU A 59 -10.64 -15.92 9.14
N TYR A 60 -10.91 -15.76 10.43
CA TYR A 60 -9.88 -15.81 11.47
C TYR A 60 -9.13 -17.15 11.45
N SER A 61 -9.87 -18.26 11.56
CA SER A 61 -9.27 -19.60 11.63
C SER A 61 -8.44 -19.97 10.41
N ARG A 62 -8.74 -19.42 9.22
CA ARG A 62 -8.14 -19.82 7.93
C ARG A 62 -7.10 -18.86 7.41
N TYR A 63 -7.26 -17.57 7.69
CA TYR A 63 -6.50 -16.51 7.03
C TYR A 63 -5.82 -15.57 8.01
N HIS A 64 -6.35 -15.34 9.21
CA HIS A 64 -5.83 -14.28 10.10
C HIS A 64 -5.17 -14.81 11.39
N SER A 65 -5.46 -16.05 11.80
CA SER A 65 -4.94 -16.64 13.05
C SER A 65 -3.42 -16.74 13.09
N HIS A 66 -2.79 -17.02 11.95
CA HIS A 66 -1.33 -17.10 11.87
C HIS A 66 -0.65 -15.77 12.17
N HIS A 67 -1.21 -14.66 11.66
CA HIS A 67 -0.71 -13.32 11.97
C HIS A 67 -0.77 -13.04 13.48
N HIS A 68 -1.88 -13.39 14.15
CA HIS A 68 -2.03 -13.26 15.61
C HIS A 68 -1.15 -14.22 16.43
N SER A 69 -0.65 -15.31 15.82
CA SER A 69 0.31 -16.20 16.48
C SER A 69 1.75 -15.68 16.44
N SER A 70 2.01 -14.60 15.70
CA SER A 70 3.35 -14.01 15.60
C SER A 70 3.79 -13.40 16.93
N ILE A 71 5.07 -13.57 17.25
CA ILE A 71 5.74 -12.90 18.38
C ILE A 71 6.34 -11.55 17.98
N ALA A 72 6.39 -11.25 16.69
CA ALA A 72 6.79 -9.93 16.19
C ALA A 72 5.69 -8.90 16.53
N THR A 73 6.08 -7.65 16.70
CA THR A 73 5.12 -6.57 16.95
C THR A 73 4.17 -6.41 15.77
N GLU A 74 2.95 -5.94 16.05
CA GLU A 74 1.88 -5.78 15.05
C GLU A 74 2.32 -4.98 13.80
N PRO A 75 3.10 -3.86 13.91
CA PRO A 75 3.59 -3.15 12.72
C PRO A 75 4.47 -4.03 11.84
N ILE A 76 5.34 -4.84 12.44
CA ILE A 76 6.26 -5.72 11.70
C ILE A 76 5.53 -6.96 11.15
N SER A 77 4.56 -7.52 11.89
CA SER A 77 3.76 -8.65 11.40
C SER A 77 2.70 -8.22 10.37
N SER A 78 2.41 -6.92 10.22
CA SER A 78 1.47 -6.36 9.23
C SER A 78 1.87 -6.59 7.77
N VAL A 79 3.11 -7.01 7.50
CA VAL A 79 3.56 -7.40 6.16
C VAL A 79 3.61 -8.93 5.99
N ILE A 80 3.36 -9.69 7.06
CA ILE A 80 3.45 -11.15 7.10
C ILE A 80 2.05 -11.72 7.34
N HIS A 81 1.36 -12.01 6.24
CA HIS A 81 0.01 -12.54 6.22
C HIS A 81 -0.11 -13.76 5.30
N PRO A 82 -1.03 -14.70 5.54
CA PRO A 82 -1.41 -15.69 4.55
C PRO A 82 -1.78 -15.04 3.21
N SER A 83 -1.56 -15.77 2.11
CA SER A 83 -1.57 -15.21 0.75
C SER A 83 -2.82 -14.39 0.40
N ALA A 84 -4.01 -14.85 0.79
CA ALA A 84 -5.26 -14.14 0.53
C ALA A 84 -5.36 -12.80 1.27
N GLU A 85 -4.89 -12.74 2.51
CA GLU A 85 -4.86 -11.52 3.31
C GLU A 85 -3.81 -10.54 2.77
N HIS A 86 -2.65 -11.05 2.33
CA HIS A 86 -1.63 -10.23 1.68
C HIS A 86 -2.15 -9.58 0.37
N ILE A 87 -2.87 -10.33 -0.46
CA ILE A 87 -3.49 -9.80 -1.68
C ILE A 87 -4.55 -8.73 -1.33
N ALA A 88 -5.37 -8.96 -0.30
CA ALA A 88 -6.40 -8.02 0.13
C ALA A 88 -5.79 -6.68 0.59
N TYR A 89 -4.77 -6.73 1.45
CA TYR A 89 -4.07 -5.52 1.87
C TYR A 89 -3.30 -4.84 0.74
N PHE A 90 -2.68 -5.61 -0.15
CA PHE A 90 -2.01 -5.04 -1.33
C PHE A 90 -3.00 -4.25 -2.19
N MET A 91 -4.16 -4.83 -2.53
CA MET A 91 -5.19 -4.13 -3.28
C MET A 91 -5.70 -2.87 -2.55
N LEU A 92 -5.88 -2.97 -1.23
CA LEU A 92 -6.33 -1.86 -0.39
C LEU A 92 -5.34 -0.68 -0.43
N PHE A 93 -4.04 -0.95 -0.23
CA PHE A 93 -3.00 0.08 -0.24
C PHE A 93 -2.66 0.57 -1.66
N MET A 94 -3.07 -0.12 -2.72
CA MET A 94 -2.96 0.42 -4.08
C MET A 94 -3.96 1.54 -4.40
N ILE A 95 -5.03 1.71 -3.59
CA ILE A 95 -6.11 2.66 -3.87
C ILE A 95 -5.61 4.11 -4.07
N PRO A 96 -4.74 4.69 -3.20
CA PRO A 96 -4.27 6.06 -3.41
C PRO A 96 -3.47 6.21 -4.70
N LEU A 97 -2.61 5.24 -5.04
CA LEU A 97 -1.80 5.27 -6.26
C LEU A 97 -2.68 5.25 -7.51
N PHE A 98 -3.63 4.30 -7.59
CA PHE A 98 -4.56 4.24 -8.72
C PHE A 98 -5.47 5.45 -8.81
N THR A 99 -5.87 6.02 -7.66
CA THR A 99 -6.68 7.24 -7.66
C THR A 99 -5.94 8.36 -8.38
N THR A 100 -4.66 8.59 -8.06
CA THR A 100 -3.88 9.63 -8.74
C THR A 100 -3.63 9.34 -10.23
N LEU A 101 -3.54 8.06 -10.62
CA LEU A 101 -3.45 7.67 -12.03
C LEU A 101 -4.74 8.03 -12.78
N PHE A 102 -5.89 7.64 -12.24
CA PHE A 102 -7.19 7.86 -12.88
C PHE A 102 -7.60 9.34 -12.88
N SER A 103 -7.25 10.10 -11.84
CA SER A 103 -7.47 11.55 -11.80
C SER A 103 -6.41 12.35 -12.58
N ARG A 104 -5.40 11.69 -13.18
CA ARG A 104 -4.28 12.33 -13.90
C ARG A 104 -3.50 13.33 -13.04
N THR A 105 -3.44 13.06 -11.74
CA THR A 105 -2.69 13.86 -10.76
C THR A 105 -1.42 13.16 -10.26
N ALA A 106 -1.13 11.96 -10.76
CA ALA A 106 0.08 11.20 -10.42
C ALA A 106 1.37 12.01 -10.63
N SER A 107 2.31 11.86 -9.69
CA SER A 107 3.67 12.38 -9.75
C SER A 107 4.65 11.40 -9.10
N ILE A 108 5.93 11.55 -9.39
CA ILE A 108 6.97 10.73 -8.77
C ILE A 108 6.94 10.92 -7.24
N ALA A 109 6.78 12.16 -6.76
CA ALA A 109 6.68 12.46 -5.35
C ALA A 109 5.47 11.81 -4.67
N SER A 110 4.28 11.81 -5.30
CA SER A 110 3.10 11.18 -4.70
C SER A 110 3.24 9.65 -4.58
N PHE A 111 3.88 9.00 -5.56
CA PHE A 111 4.13 7.56 -5.54
C PHE A 111 5.19 7.18 -4.52
N ALA A 112 6.38 7.79 -4.63
CA ALA A 112 7.51 7.47 -3.75
C ALA A 112 7.20 7.87 -2.31
N GLY A 113 6.61 9.04 -2.10
CA GLY A 113 6.22 9.53 -0.78
C GLY A 113 5.24 8.60 -0.07
N TYR A 114 4.25 8.07 -0.80
CA TYR A 114 3.29 7.15 -0.22
C TYR A 114 3.91 5.80 0.18
N ILE A 115 4.77 5.23 -0.67
CA ILE A 115 5.47 3.98 -0.36
C ILE A 115 6.40 4.17 0.84
N MET A 116 7.18 5.26 0.87
CA MET A 116 8.05 5.57 2.01
C MET A 116 7.26 5.76 3.30
N TYR A 117 6.08 6.39 3.23
CA TYR A 117 5.20 6.53 4.38
C TYR A 117 4.72 5.18 4.90
N ILE A 118 4.22 4.29 4.04
CA ILE A 118 3.77 2.95 4.45
C ILE A 118 4.93 2.14 5.03
N ASP A 119 6.09 2.18 4.38
CA ASP A 119 7.31 1.51 4.86
C ASP A 119 7.74 2.02 6.24
N PHE A 120 7.75 3.34 6.43
CA PHE A 120 8.05 3.95 7.71
C PHE A 120 7.06 3.51 8.80
N MET A 121 5.76 3.56 8.52
CA MET A 121 4.72 3.17 9.49
C MET A 121 4.78 1.69 9.88
N ASN A 122 5.16 0.80 8.96
CA ASN A 122 5.31 -0.63 9.23
C ASN A 122 6.58 -0.96 10.06
N ASN A 123 7.53 -0.03 10.14
CA ASN A 123 8.79 -0.19 10.85
C ASN A 123 8.90 0.67 12.13
N MET A 124 7.81 1.30 12.58
CA MET A 124 7.70 1.95 13.90
C MET A 124 7.38 0.95 15.01
#